data_AF-A0A4U6QTM9-F1
#
_entry.id   AF-A0A4U6QTM9-F1
#
_cell.length_a   1.000
_cell.length_b   1.000
_cell.length_c   1.000
_cell.angle_alpha   90.00
_cell.angle_beta   90.00
_cell.angle_gamma   90.00
#
_symmetry.space_group_name_H-M   'P 1'
#
loop_
_entity.id
_entity.type
_entity.pdbx_description
1 polymer ?
#
loop_
_entity_poly.entity_id
_entity_poly.type
_entity_poly.pdbx_seq_one_letter_code
_entity_poly.pdbx_strand_id
1 'polypeptide(L)'
;MSSVETENMIVGLDIGTSKVVAIVGKRKMDGTIEVVGIGSNPSRGLKRGVVVNIETTVQAIQRAVEEAELMAGCRIHSVYAGIAGSHIKSLNSHGIVAIRDREVTQADIDRVIDAAQAVAIPADQKILHILPQEFVIDSQEGIKEPMGMSGVRLEAKVHLVTCAVNAAQNIEKCVKRCGLEVDDIILEQLASSHAILTEDEKELGVCVVDIGGGTTDIAVFTGGAIRHTAVIPIAGDQVTNDIAMALRTPTQNAEEIKIKYACALTQLAGADETIKVPSVGDRAPRDLSRQALAEVVEPRYEELFTLVQSELRRSGFEDLIPAGIVITGGSSTMEGVVELAEEIFHMPVRLACPQRVSGMTEVVNNPIYATGVGLLIHGFRQMDLGRAPALKGEEAPTLFERMKAWFTGHF
;
A
#
# COMPACT_ATOMS: atom_id res chain seq x y z
N MET A 1 8.64 31.76 -10.30
CA MET A 1 7.48 30.85 -10.24
C MET A 1 6.57 31.36 -9.15
N SER A 2 5.33 31.68 -9.49
CA SER A 2 4.37 32.30 -8.56
C SER A 2 3.91 31.28 -7.52
N SER A 3 3.68 31.73 -6.29
CA SER A 3 3.20 30.96 -5.13
C SER A 3 1.97 30.07 -5.39
N VAL A 4 1.17 30.38 -6.42
CA VAL A 4 -0.02 29.63 -6.85
C VAL A 4 0.33 28.26 -7.46
N GLU A 5 1.54 28.04 -8.00
CA GLU A 5 1.90 26.74 -8.58
C GLU A 5 2.25 25.67 -7.55
N THR A 6 2.68 26.07 -6.35
CA THR A 6 3.00 25.20 -5.22
C THR A 6 1.76 24.70 -4.49
N GLU A 7 0.61 25.39 -4.59
CA GLU A 7 -0.63 25.03 -3.86
C GLU A 7 -1.33 23.77 -4.42
N ASN A 8 -0.92 23.26 -5.59
CA ASN A 8 -1.52 22.08 -6.24
C ASN A 8 -0.58 20.87 -6.30
N MET A 9 0.43 20.80 -5.42
CA MET A 9 1.38 19.69 -5.37
C MET A 9 1.18 18.84 -4.13
N ILE A 10 1.18 17.52 -4.33
CA ILE A 10 1.16 16.51 -3.27
C ILE A 10 2.40 15.64 -3.43
N VAL A 11 2.97 15.21 -2.31
CA VAL A 11 4.12 14.30 -2.29
C VAL A 11 3.73 13.01 -1.59
N GLY A 12 3.87 11.89 -2.29
CA GLY A 12 3.78 10.54 -1.74
C GLY A 12 5.17 10.05 -1.37
N LEU A 13 5.36 9.59 -0.14
CA LEU A 13 6.61 9.03 0.37
C LEU A 13 6.39 7.57 0.79
N ASP A 14 6.82 6.64 -0.05
CA ASP A 14 6.84 5.22 0.23
C ASP A 14 8.17 4.83 0.88
N ILE A 15 8.13 4.42 2.15
CA ILE A 15 9.32 4.08 2.95
C ILE A 15 9.41 2.55 3.04
N GLY A 16 9.82 1.93 1.93
CA GLY A 16 9.90 0.48 1.82
C GLY A 16 11.14 -0.15 2.46
N THR A 17 11.06 -1.48 2.65
CA THR A 17 12.18 -2.29 3.15
C THR A 17 13.37 -2.31 2.18
N SER A 18 13.10 -2.41 0.88
CA SER A 18 14.15 -2.46 -0.16
C SER A 18 14.59 -1.07 -0.61
N LYS A 19 13.66 -0.11 -0.68
CA LYS A 19 13.93 1.25 -1.15
C LYS A 19 12.92 2.25 -0.58
N VAL A 20 13.32 3.51 -0.55
CA VAL A 20 12.46 4.66 -0.32
C VAL A 20 12.17 5.32 -1.66
N VAL A 21 10.92 5.70 -1.91
CA VAL A 21 10.48 6.40 -3.12
C VAL A 21 9.70 7.65 -2.73
N ALA A 22 10.09 8.79 -3.29
CA ALA A 22 9.32 10.03 -3.22
C ALA A 22 8.75 10.34 -4.61
N ILE A 23 7.44 10.57 -4.70
CA ILE A 23 6.76 10.94 -5.95
C ILE A 23 6.06 12.28 -5.74
N VAL A 24 6.28 13.22 -6.66
CA VAL A 24 5.62 14.52 -6.68
C VAL A 24 4.53 14.51 -7.75
N GLY A 25 3.29 14.70 -7.31
CA GLY A 25 2.13 14.86 -8.19
C GLY A 25 1.67 16.30 -8.23
N LYS A 26 1.27 16.77 -9.43
CA LYS A 26 0.61 18.06 -9.65
C LYS A 26 -0.77 17.81 -10.23
N ARG A 27 -1.80 18.47 -9.72
CA ARG A 27 -3.14 18.39 -10.31
C ARG A 27 -3.27 19.35 -11.49
N LYS A 28 -3.69 18.83 -12.64
CA LYS A 28 -4.06 19.61 -13.82
C LYS A 28 -5.44 20.25 -13.65
N MET A 29 -5.72 21.24 -14.51
CA MET A 29 -7.02 21.92 -14.51
C MET A 29 -8.20 20.99 -14.83
N ASP A 30 -7.95 19.90 -15.55
CA ASP A 30 -8.94 18.86 -15.87
C ASP A 30 -9.15 17.85 -14.74
N GLY A 31 -8.48 18.02 -13.59
CA GLY A 31 -8.55 17.14 -12.44
C GLY A 31 -7.57 15.96 -12.49
N THR A 32 -6.90 15.72 -13.61
CA THR A 32 -5.92 14.63 -13.76
C THR A 32 -4.69 14.89 -12.89
N ILE A 33 -4.18 13.85 -12.23
CA ILE A 33 -2.91 13.92 -11.50
C ILE A 33 -1.77 13.66 -12.50
N GLU A 34 -0.82 14.59 -12.57
CA GLU A 34 0.41 14.46 -13.35
C GLU A 34 1.59 14.25 -12.43
N VAL A 35 2.35 13.16 -12.63
CA VAL A 35 3.62 12.95 -11.95
C VAL A 35 4.67 13.85 -12.59
N VAL A 36 5.20 14.79 -11.80
CA VAL A 36 6.15 15.83 -12.23
C VAL A 36 7.57 15.60 -11.69
N GLY A 37 7.75 14.71 -10.71
CA GLY A 37 9.06 14.34 -10.21
C GLY A 37 9.02 13.03 -9.45
N ILE A 38 10.14 12.31 -9.50
CA ILE A 38 10.38 11.10 -8.73
C ILE A 38 11.81 11.09 -8.23
N GLY A 39 12.00 10.54 -7.04
CA GLY A 39 13.31 10.20 -6.53
C GLY A 39 13.27 8.90 -5.74
N SER A 40 14.38 8.17 -5.74
CA SER A 40 14.44 6.88 -5.06
C SER A 40 15.82 6.59 -4.49
N ASN A 41 15.84 5.87 -3.36
CA ASN A 41 17.09 5.43 -2.77
C ASN A 41 16.98 4.02 -2.18
N PRO A 42 17.99 3.14 -2.37
CA PRO A 42 18.05 1.87 -1.68
C PRO A 42 17.96 2.05 -0.16
N SER A 43 17.12 1.25 0.49
CA SER A 43 16.89 1.31 1.93
C SER A 43 17.66 0.21 2.64
N ARG A 44 18.29 0.57 3.76
CA ARG A 44 18.94 -0.37 4.69
C ARG A 44 18.52 -0.15 6.13
N GLY A 45 17.57 0.76 6.34
CA GLY A 45 17.09 1.16 7.66
C GLY A 45 15.83 0.46 8.10
N LEU A 46 15.21 -0.33 7.22
CA LEU A 46 13.98 -1.05 7.46
C LEU A 46 14.17 -2.56 7.36
N LYS A 47 13.34 -3.29 8.10
CA LYS A 47 13.22 -4.74 8.00
C LYS A 47 11.75 -5.12 8.17
N ARG A 48 11.16 -5.76 7.15
CA ARG A 48 9.75 -6.23 7.17
C ARG A 48 8.76 -5.13 7.57
N GLY A 49 8.92 -3.94 6.99
CA GLY A 49 8.07 -2.75 7.25
C GLY A 49 8.37 -2.01 8.56
N VAL A 50 9.36 -2.44 9.35
CA VAL A 50 9.71 -1.78 10.61
C VAL A 50 11.05 -1.06 10.49
N VAL A 51 11.10 0.20 10.93
CA VAL A 51 12.35 0.96 11.02
C VAL A 51 13.24 0.38 12.13
N VAL A 52 14.39 -0.16 11.74
CA VAL A 52 15.42 -0.73 12.63
C VAL A 52 16.63 0.18 12.79
N ASN A 53 16.87 1.11 11.85
CA ASN A 53 17.91 2.11 11.94
C ASN A 53 17.40 3.46 11.42
N ILE A 54 17.25 4.42 12.34
CA ILE A 54 16.72 5.76 12.03
C ILE A 54 17.66 6.54 11.12
N GLU A 55 18.98 6.46 11.33
CA GLU A 55 19.95 7.30 10.60
C GLU A 55 20.04 6.91 9.13
N THR A 56 20.12 5.61 8.84
CA THR A 56 20.14 5.13 7.45
C THR A 56 18.81 5.36 6.75
N THR A 57 17.69 5.30 7.48
CA THR A 57 16.36 5.63 6.95
C THR A 57 16.27 7.13 6.60
N VAL A 58 16.73 8.01 7.50
CA VAL A 58 16.77 9.47 7.25
C VAL A 58 17.60 9.79 6.01
N GLN A 59 18.78 9.18 5.86
CA GLN A 59 19.62 9.38 4.67
C GLN A 59 18.93 8.91 3.37
N ALA A 60 18.23 7.77 3.41
CA ALA A 60 17.51 7.26 2.25
C ALA A 60 16.34 8.19 1.86
N ILE A 61 15.59 8.69 2.84
CA ILE A 61 14.51 9.67 2.62
C ILE A 61 15.07 10.97 2.04
N GLN A 62 16.12 11.54 2.64
CA GLN A 62 16.75 12.78 2.16
C GLN A 62 17.14 12.66 0.68
N ARG A 63 17.83 11.58 0.30
CA ARG A 63 18.24 11.38 -1.09
C ARG A 63 17.07 11.23 -2.05
N ALA A 64 16.04 10.46 -1.68
CA ALA A 64 14.85 10.29 -2.51
C ALA A 64 14.10 11.62 -2.68
N VAL A 65 14.01 12.42 -1.63
CA VAL A 65 13.35 13.73 -1.65
C VAL A 65 14.15 14.74 -2.47
N GLU A 66 15.46 14.83 -2.28
CA GLU A 66 16.35 15.72 -3.06
C GLU A 66 16.28 15.45 -4.56
N GLU A 67 16.26 14.17 -4.96
CA GLU A 67 16.11 13.78 -6.38
C GLU A 67 14.74 14.16 -6.93
N ALA A 68 13.67 13.93 -6.14
CA ALA A 68 12.31 14.31 -6.51
C ALA A 68 12.13 15.83 -6.64
N GLU A 69 12.69 16.62 -5.71
CA GLU A 69 12.72 18.09 -5.73
C GLU A 69 13.43 18.62 -6.98
N LEU A 70 14.61 18.06 -7.27
CA LEU A 70 15.41 18.45 -8.44
C LEU A 70 14.62 18.21 -9.74
N MET A 71 13.97 17.05 -9.85
CA MET A 71 13.21 16.67 -11.03
C MET A 71 11.94 17.51 -11.20
N ALA A 72 11.20 17.74 -10.11
CA ALA A 72 9.98 18.54 -10.12
C ALA A 72 10.24 20.07 -10.18
N GLY A 73 11.46 20.51 -9.90
CA GLY A 73 11.81 21.93 -9.80
C GLY A 73 11.11 22.65 -8.66
N CYS A 74 10.82 21.95 -7.55
CA CYS A 74 10.10 22.48 -6.39
C CYS A 74 10.84 22.19 -5.09
N ARG A 75 10.33 22.74 -3.98
CA ARG A 75 10.72 22.32 -2.63
C ARG A 75 9.56 21.57 -1.98
N ILE A 76 9.88 20.46 -1.34
CA ILE A 76 8.93 19.61 -0.62
C ILE A 76 8.93 20.05 0.84
N HIS A 77 7.75 20.21 1.42
CA HIS A 77 7.58 20.69 2.80
C HIS A 77 6.84 19.68 3.67
N SER A 78 5.92 18.93 3.07
CA SER A 78 5.15 17.89 3.72
C SER A 78 4.95 16.70 2.78
N VAL A 79 4.65 15.54 3.36
CA VAL A 79 4.44 14.29 2.63
C VAL A 79 3.27 13.49 3.21
N TYR A 80 2.63 12.72 2.34
CA TYR A 80 1.78 11.60 2.72
C TYR A 80 2.66 10.34 2.72
N ALA A 81 2.82 9.72 3.89
CA ALA A 81 3.75 8.61 4.08
C ALA A 81 3.04 7.25 4.08
N GLY A 82 3.67 6.23 3.48
CA GLY A 82 3.24 4.83 3.59
C GLY A 82 3.67 4.18 4.91
N ILE A 83 2.84 3.27 5.43
CA ILE A 83 3.20 2.33 6.49
C ILE A 83 2.72 0.90 6.14
N ALA A 84 3.63 -0.06 6.26
CA ALA A 84 3.39 -1.50 6.18
C ALA A 84 4.11 -2.24 7.30
N GLY A 85 3.85 -3.55 7.44
CA GLY A 85 4.55 -4.42 8.39
C GLY A 85 3.64 -5.21 9.32
N SER A 86 4.21 -6.26 9.91
CA SER A 86 3.49 -7.22 10.77
C SER A 86 2.96 -6.65 12.09
N HIS A 87 3.23 -5.38 12.36
CA HIS A 87 2.74 -4.63 13.52
C HIS A 87 1.36 -4.00 13.28
N ILE A 88 0.86 -4.07 12.04
CA ILE A 88 -0.47 -3.65 11.63
C ILE A 88 -1.46 -4.78 11.92
N LYS A 89 -2.63 -4.41 12.44
CA LYS A 89 -3.75 -5.33 12.68
C LYS A 89 -5.02 -4.71 12.13
N SER A 90 -5.98 -5.56 11.81
CA SER A 90 -7.30 -5.13 11.40
C SER A 90 -8.39 -5.89 12.14
N LEU A 91 -9.54 -5.25 12.29
CA LEU A 91 -10.75 -5.91 12.76
C LEU A 91 -12.00 -5.21 12.20
N ASN A 92 -13.06 -5.99 12.00
CA ASN A 92 -14.37 -5.45 11.68
C ASN A 92 -15.12 -5.13 12.97
N SER A 93 -15.79 -3.99 13.01
CA SER A 93 -16.60 -3.53 14.14
C SER A 93 -17.91 -2.91 13.62
N HIS A 94 -18.91 -2.82 14.48
CA HIS A 94 -20.16 -2.13 14.15
C HIS A 94 -20.61 -1.24 15.31
N GLY A 95 -21.23 -0.13 14.97
CA GLY A 95 -21.79 0.84 15.92
C GLY A 95 -23.25 1.10 15.60
N ILE A 96 -24.06 1.42 16.62
CA ILE A 96 -25.50 1.62 16.47
C ILE A 96 -25.90 2.88 17.24
N VAL A 97 -26.68 3.75 16.60
CA VAL A 97 -27.26 4.95 17.21
C VAL A 97 -28.71 5.15 16.80
N ALA A 98 -29.47 5.86 17.64
CA ALA A 98 -30.81 6.32 17.28
C ALA A 98 -30.72 7.61 16.44
N ILE A 99 -31.59 7.71 15.43
CA ILE A 99 -31.81 8.88 14.59
C ILE A 99 -32.85 9.77 15.28
N ARG A 100 -32.51 11.05 15.55
CA ARG A 100 -33.36 11.93 16.37
C ARG A 100 -34.53 12.51 15.59
N ASP A 101 -34.26 13.06 14.41
CA ASP A 101 -35.23 13.83 13.63
C ASP A 101 -35.87 13.00 12.51
N ARG A 102 -35.84 11.66 12.65
CA ARG A 102 -36.29 10.67 11.65
C ARG A 102 -35.61 10.76 10.28
N GLU A 103 -34.61 11.59 10.14
CA GLU A 103 -33.77 11.77 8.97
C GLU A 103 -32.31 11.73 9.42
N VAL A 104 -31.48 10.99 8.70
CA VAL A 104 -30.06 10.87 9.02
C VAL A 104 -29.35 12.18 8.69
N THR A 105 -28.76 12.77 9.72
CA THR A 105 -27.90 13.95 9.62
C THR A 105 -26.42 13.54 9.66
N GLN A 106 -25.53 14.46 9.27
CA GLN A 106 -24.08 14.25 9.42
C GLN A 106 -23.72 13.91 10.89
N ALA A 107 -24.33 14.59 11.86
CA ALA A 107 -24.10 14.31 13.27
C ALA A 107 -24.52 12.89 13.70
N ASP A 108 -25.48 12.26 13.01
CA ASP A 108 -25.82 10.86 13.25
C ASP A 108 -24.75 9.91 12.71
N ILE A 109 -24.21 10.23 11.52
CA ILE A 109 -23.11 9.49 10.88
C ILE A 109 -21.86 9.53 11.77
N ASP A 110 -21.51 10.71 12.28
CA ASP A 110 -20.32 10.86 13.12
C ASP A 110 -20.47 10.07 14.43
N ARG A 111 -21.65 10.16 15.06
CA ARG A 111 -21.94 9.39 16.30
C ARG A 111 -21.92 7.89 16.09
N VAL A 112 -22.43 7.39 14.95
CA VAL A 112 -22.47 5.93 14.71
C VAL A 112 -21.08 5.38 14.44
N ILE A 113 -20.22 6.13 13.76
CA ILE A 113 -18.83 5.72 13.53
C ILE A 113 -18.02 5.84 14.82
N ASP A 114 -18.25 6.86 15.65
CA ASP A 114 -17.69 6.96 17.01
C ASP A 114 -18.08 5.76 17.87
N ALA A 115 -19.34 5.31 17.76
CA ALA A 115 -19.77 4.08 18.42
C ALA A 115 -19.07 2.84 17.83
N ALA A 116 -18.88 2.77 16.51
CA ALA A 116 -18.28 1.64 15.83
C ALA A 116 -16.79 1.47 16.14
N GLN A 117 -16.06 2.57 16.40
CA GLN A 117 -14.66 2.53 16.78
C GLN A 117 -14.40 2.32 18.28
N ALA A 118 -15.46 2.27 19.11
CA ALA A 118 -15.36 2.12 20.56
C ALA A 118 -15.00 0.68 20.99
N VAL A 119 -13.93 0.15 20.42
CA VAL A 119 -13.37 -1.18 20.68
C VAL A 119 -12.13 -1.06 21.58
N ALA A 120 -11.82 -2.12 22.33
CA ALA A 120 -10.63 -2.16 23.16
C ALA A 120 -9.36 -2.27 22.31
N ILE A 121 -8.66 -1.16 22.11
CA ILE A 121 -7.36 -1.12 21.44
C ILE A 121 -6.24 -1.26 22.48
N PRO A 122 -5.28 -2.19 22.31
CA PRO A 122 -4.12 -2.30 23.17
C PRO A 122 -3.36 -0.98 23.30
N ALA A 123 -2.80 -0.70 24.48
CA ALA A 123 -2.12 0.57 24.76
C ALA A 123 -0.89 0.84 23.88
N ASP A 124 -0.29 -0.20 23.31
CA ASP A 124 0.84 -0.13 22.38
C ASP A 124 0.41 0.04 20.91
N GLN A 125 -0.90 0.10 20.64
CA GLN A 125 -1.50 0.27 19.33
C GLN A 125 -2.28 1.59 19.24
N LYS A 126 -2.34 2.18 18.06
CA LYS A 126 -3.23 3.29 17.74
C LYS A 126 -4.07 2.96 16.51
N ILE A 127 -5.28 3.53 16.43
CA ILE A 127 -6.09 3.47 15.22
C ILE A 127 -5.37 4.28 14.14
N LEU A 128 -5.12 3.63 13.00
CA LEU A 128 -4.55 4.22 11.81
C LEU A 128 -5.67 4.67 10.87
N HIS A 129 -6.60 3.75 10.55
CA HIS A 129 -7.74 4.02 9.67
C HIS A 129 -9.04 3.49 10.26
N ILE A 130 -10.12 4.22 9.96
CA ILE A 130 -11.50 3.80 10.16
C ILE A 130 -12.13 3.84 8.78
N LEU A 131 -12.44 2.67 8.22
CA LEU A 131 -12.90 2.52 6.85
C LEU A 131 -14.33 1.98 6.91
N PRO A 132 -15.35 2.84 6.79
CA PRO A 132 -16.72 2.38 6.73
C PRO A 132 -16.92 1.38 5.60
N GLN A 133 -17.82 0.42 5.81
CA GLN A 133 -18.11 -0.63 4.84
C GLN A 133 -19.50 -0.46 4.26
N GLU A 134 -20.47 -0.27 5.15
CA GLU A 134 -21.88 -0.08 4.83
C GLU A 134 -22.60 0.49 6.05
N PHE A 135 -23.75 1.08 5.77
CA PHE A 135 -24.72 1.53 6.73
C PHE A 135 -25.97 0.66 6.66
N VAL A 136 -26.67 0.61 7.78
CA VAL A 136 -27.95 -0.07 7.90
C VAL A 136 -28.94 0.89 8.54
N ILE A 137 -30.11 1.07 7.92
CA ILE A 137 -31.20 1.89 8.44
C ILE A 137 -32.43 1.01 8.63
N ASP A 138 -32.93 0.88 9.87
CA ASP A 138 -34.17 0.15 10.20
C ASP A 138 -34.28 -1.28 9.62
N SER A 139 -33.14 -1.97 9.41
CA SER A 139 -32.95 -3.31 8.79
C SER A 139 -32.64 -3.32 7.28
N GLN A 140 -32.62 -2.18 6.61
CA GLN A 140 -32.16 -2.08 5.23
C GLN A 140 -30.63 -2.00 5.19
N GLU A 141 -29.98 -3.06 4.70
CA GLU A 141 -28.53 -3.14 4.54
C GLU A 141 -28.04 -2.59 3.18
N GLY A 142 -26.72 -2.50 3.00
CA GLY A 142 -26.08 -2.12 1.73
C GLY A 142 -26.09 -0.63 1.44
N ILE A 143 -26.38 0.22 2.42
CA ILE A 143 -26.44 1.67 2.24
C ILE A 143 -25.01 2.22 2.29
N LYS A 144 -24.56 2.89 1.22
CA LYS A 144 -23.26 3.57 1.20
C LYS A 144 -23.36 5.00 1.75
N GLU A 145 -24.39 5.72 1.33
CA GLU A 145 -24.65 7.11 1.72
C GLU A 145 -25.98 7.22 2.49
N PRO A 146 -25.93 7.26 3.83
CA PRO A 146 -27.16 7.28 4.63
C PRO A 146 -27.73 8.70 4.80
N MET A 147 -26.98 9.76 4.45
CA MET A 147 -27.39 11.15 4.68
C MET A 147 -28.72 11.49 3.98
N GLY A 148 -29.65 12.09 4.70
CA GLY A 148 -30.98 12.46 4.19
C GLY A 148 -31.96 11.29 4.10
N MET A 149 -31.54 10.06 4.39
CA MET A 149 -32.46 8.92 4.45
C MET A 149 -33.27 8.95 5.73
N SER A 150 -34.53 8.52 5.66
CA SER A 150 -35.40 8.46 6.82
C SER A 150 -35.25 7.15 7.60
N GLY A 151 -35.25 7.22 8.92
CA GLY A 151 -35.28 6.04 9.78
C GLY A 151 -35.25 6.34 11.27
N VAL A 152 -35.25 5.29 12.10
CA VAL A 152 -35.19 5.38 13.56
C VAL A 152 -33.84 4.94 14.11
N ARG A 153 -33.18 3.97 13.46
CA ARG A 153 -31.90 3.41 13.88
C ARG A 153 -30.91 3.41 12.73
N LEU A 154 -29.72 3.96 13.00
CA LEU A 154 -28.58 3.94 12.10
C LEU A 154 -27.51 3.02 12.68
N GLU A 155 -27.03 2.09 11.87
CA GLU A 155 -25.88 1.24 12.16
C GLU A 155 -24.79 1.47 11.11
N ALA A 156 -23.54 1.42 11.54
CA ALA A 156 -22.38 1.50 10.67
C ALA A 156 -21.51 0.27 10.91
N LYS A 157 -21.18 -0.44 9.84
CA LYS A 157 -20.15 -1.49 9.84
C LYS A 157 -18.86 -0.85 9.34
N VAL A 158 -17.76 -1.04 10.08
CA VAL A 158 -16.47 -0.41 9.79
C VAL A 158 -15.34 -1.44 9.85
N HIS A 159 -14.34 -1.26 8.99
CA HIS A 159 -13.05 -1.91 9.06
C HIS A 159 -12.08 -0.99 9.78
N LEU A 160 -11.61 -1.41 10.95
CA LEU A 160 -10.61 -0.68 11.72
C LEU A 160 -9.24 -1.24 11.39
N VAL A 161 -8.29 -0.35 11.12
CA VAL A 161 -6.87 -0.68 10.96
C VAL A 161 -6.12 -0.02 12.10
N THR A 162 -5.33 -0.81 12.84
CA THR A 162 -4.45 -0.32 13.90
C THR A 162 -3.00 -0.59 13.58
N CYS A 163 -2.10 0.22 14.12
CA CYS A 163 -0.67 -0.01 14.04
C CYS A 163 0.01 0.22 15.39
N ALA A 164 1.16 -0.40 15.60
CA ALA A 164 2.00 -0.12 16.76
C ALA A 164 2.37 1.37 16.83
N VAL A 165 2.18 1.99 18.00
CA VAL A 165 2.44 3.42 18.21
C VAL A 165 3.89 3.77 17.84
N ASN A 166 4.83 2.95 18.31
CA ASN A 166 6.26 3.16 18.06
C ASN A 166 6.64 3.09 16.58
N ALA A 167 5.97 2.24 15.79
CA ALA A 167 6.28 2.10 14.37
C ALA A 167 5.92 3.38 13.59
N ALA A 168 4.72 3.91 13.83
CA ALA A 168 4.30 5.18 13.24
C ALA A 168 5.17 6.36 13.72
N GLN A 169 5.48 6.43 15.02
CA GLN A 169 6.35 7.48 15.57
C GLN A 169 7.76 7.45 14.97
N ASN A 170 8.30 6.28 14.68
CA ASN A 170 9.62 6.15 14.05
C ASN A 170 9.59 6.69 12.61
N ILE A 171 8.52 6.43 11.85
CA ILE A 171 8.32 7.01 10.52
C ILE A 171 8.22 8.55 10.62
N GLU A 172 7.35 9.07 11.50
CA GLU A 172 7.20 10.51 11.73
C GLU A 172 8.54 11.17 12.11
N LYS A 173 9.31 10.52 12.96
CA LYS A 173 10.63 11.00 13.39
C LYS A 173 11.63 11.01 12.24
N CYS A 174 11.65 9.99 11.39
CA CYS A 174 12.52 9.94 10.22
C CYS A 174 12.19 11.08 9.25
N VAL A 175 10.91 11.30 8.94
CA VAL A 175 10.45 12.37 8.05
C VAL A 175 10.79 13.76 8.63
N LYS A 176 10.48 14.00 9.91
CA LYS A 176 10.80 15.28 10.58
C LYS A 176 12.29 15.60 10.63
N ARG A 177 13.15 14.59 10.81
CA ARG A 177 14.61 14.78 10.76
C ARG A 177 15.13 15.16 9.36
N CYS A 178 14.32 14.96 8.31
CA CYS A 178 14.62 15.45 6.97
C CYS A 178 14.16 16.90 6.74
N GLY A 179 13.57 17.55 7.74
CA GLY A 179 13.00 18.90 7.61
C GLY A 179 11.63 18.93 6.94
N LEU A 180 10.91 17.79 6.95
CA LEU A 180 9.61 17.60 6.33
C LEU A 180 8.53 17.37 7.39
N GLU A 181 7.31 17.80 7.11
CA GLU A 181 6.13 17.44 7.89
C GLU A 181 5.43 16.19 7.32
N VAL A 182 4.64 15.52 8.16
CA VAL A 182 3.81 14.38 7.75
C VAL A 182 2.35 14.83 7.75
N ASP A 183 1.74 14.90 6.57
CA ASP A 183 0.34 15.29 6.42
C ASP A 183 -0.58 14.15 6.87
N ASP A 184 -0.26 12.92 6.46
CA ASP A 184 -0.92 11.71 6.95
C ASP A 184 -0.03 10.47 6.76
N ILE A 185 -0.37 9.38 7.47
CA ILE A 185 0.22 8.05 7.33
C ILE A 185 -0.86 7.09 6.82
N ILE A 186 -0.61 6.46 5.68
CA ILE A 186 -1.58 5.61 4.99
C ILE A 186 -1.07 4.18 4.96
N LEU A 187 -1.99 3.24 5.14
CA LEU A 187 -1.73 1.81 5.01
C LEU A 187 -1.35 1.51 3.54
N GLU A 188 -0.20 0.89 3.30
CA GLU A 188 0.34 0.74 1.94
C GLU A 188 -0.60 0.00 0.98
N GLN A 189 -1.18 -1.14 1.38
CA GLN A 189 -2.14 -1.87 0.55
C GLN A 189 -3.43 -1.07 0.27
N LEU A 190 -3.82 -0.17 1.16
CA LEU A 190 -4.94 0.75 0.91
C LEU A 190 -4.54 1.80 -0.12
N ALA A 191 -3.34 2.39 0.01
CA ALA A 191 -2.80 3.32 -0.98
C ALA A 191 -2.67 2.67 -2.35
N SER A 192 -2.00 1.52 -2.46
CA SER A 192 -1.84 0.76 -3.70
C SER A 192 -3.18 0.48 -4.37
N SER A 193 -4.21 0.10 -3.61
CA SER A 193 -5.56 -0.14 -4.14
C SER A 193 -6.16 1.08 -4.85
N HIS A 194 -5.84 2.30 -4.43
CA HIS A 194 -6.34 3.52 -5.07
C HIS A 194 -5.74 3.74 -6.45
N ALA A 195 -4.53 3.25 -6.68
CA ALA A 195 -3.82 3.40 -7.95
C ALA A 195 -4.15 2.28 -8.94
N ILE A 196 -4.45 1.06 -8.48
CA ILE A 196 -4.44 -0.13 -9.36
C ILE A 196 -5.81 -0.79 -9.59
N LEU A 197 -6.80 -0.50 -8.74
CA LEU A 197 -8.13 -1.09 -8.82
C LEU A 197 -9.11 -0.17 -9.54
N THR A 198 -9.98 -0.79 -10.32
CA THR A 198 -11.21 -0.17 -10.83
C THR A 198 -12.32 -0.24 -9.78
N GLU A 199 -13.38 0.56 -9.94
CA GLU A 199 -14.53 0.47 -9.03
C GLU A 199 -15.34 -0.82 -9.27
N ASP A 200 -15.42 -1.31 -10.51
CA ASP A 200 -16.09 -2.56 -10.86
C ASP A 200 -15.46 -3.76 -10.16
N GLU A 201 -14.12 -3.83 -10.09
CA GLU A 201 -13.40 -4.88 -9.35
C GLU A 201 -13.72 -4.85 -7.86
N LYS A 202 -13.75 -3.65 -7.25
CA LYS A 202 -14.10 -3.50 -5.83
C LYS A 202 -15.54 -3.89 -5.54
N GLU A 203 -16.46 -3.58 -6.46
CA GLU A 203 -17.87 -3.92 -6.34
C GLU A 203 -18.08 -5.43 -6.44
N LEU A 204 -17.51 -6.04 -7.48
CA LEU A 204 -17.64 -7.47 -7.77
C LEU A 204 -16.96 -8.35 -6.72
N GLY A 205 -15.79 -7.92 -6.23
CA GLY A 205 -15.00 -8.62 -5.21
C GLY A 205 -13.61 -8.93 -5.72
N VAL A 206 -12.58 -8.34 -5.11
CA VAL A 206 -11.18 -8.46 -5.55
C VAL A 206 -10.22 -8.50 -4.38
N CYS A 207 -9.13 -9.25 -4.53
CA CYS A 207 -8.01 -9.26 -3.59
C CYS A 207 -6.79 -8.56 -4.20
N VAL A 208 -6.25 -7.56 -3.51
CA VAL A 208 -4.95 -6.95 -3.82
C VAL A 208 -3.86 -7.68 -3.05
N VAL A 209 -2.80 -8.04 -3.75
CA VAL A 209 -1.57 -8.61 -3.20
C VAL A 209 -0.38 -7.74 -3.62
N ASP A 210 0.09 -6.89 -2.71
CA ASP A 210 1.27 -6.04 -2.94
C ASP A 210 2.53 -6.74 -2.45
N ILE A 211 3.38 -7.21 -3.37
CA ILE A 211 4.58 -7.97 -3.06
C ILE A 211 5.79 -7.04 -3.06
N GLY A 212 6.08 -6.51 -1.88
CA GLY A 212 7.17 -5.58 -1.64
C GLY A 212 8.54 -6.25 -1.50
N GLY A 213 9.45 -5.53 -0.84
CA GLY A 213 10.78 -6.02 -0.53
C GLY A 213 10.82 -6.92 0.71
N GLY A 214 10.06 -6.60 1.76
CA GLY A 214 10.08 -7.36 3.02
C GLY A 214 8.70 -7.77 3.55
N THR A 215 7.64 -7.33 2.90
CA THR A 215 6.24 -7.64 3.24
C THR A 215 5.47 -7.93 1.98
N THR A 216 4.49 -8.81 2.11
CA THR A 216 3.41 -8.98 1.15
C THR A 216 2.12 -8.54 1.83
N ASP A 217 1.52 -7.49 1.31
CA ASP A 217 0.39 -6.81 1.93
C ASP A 217 -0.90 -7.15 1.17
N ILE A 218 -1.94 -7.54 1.92
CA ILE A 218 -3.20 -8.05 1.39
C ILE A 218 -4.32 -7.08 1.74
N ALA A 219 -5.17 -6.75 0.76
CA ALA A 219 -6.44 -6.06 0.97
C ALA A 219 -7.56 -6.70 0.13
N VAL A 220 -8.69 -7.01 0.76
CA VAL A 220 -9.87 -7.56 0.07
C VAL A 220 -10.97 -6.52 0.03
N PHE A 221 -11.57 -6.34 -1.14
CA PHE A 221 -12.71 -5.46 -1.36
C PHE A 221 -13.90 -6.27 -1.84
N THR A 222 -15.10 -5.99 -1.32
CA THR A 222 -16.39 -6.51 -1.83
C THR A 222 -17.50 -5.49 -1.61
N GLY A 223 -18.43 -5.37 -2.56
CA GLY A 223 -19.49 -4.36 -2.50
C GLY A 223 -18.96 -2.93 -2.47
N GLY A 224 -17.78 -2.70 -3.08
CA GLY A 224 -17.13 -1.40 -3.19
C GLY A 224 -16.34 -0.99 -1.94
N ALA A 225 -16.35 -1.79 -0.87
CA ALA A 225 -15.69 -1.47 0.38
C ALA A 225 -14.64 -2.50 0.78
N ILE A 226 -13.65 -2.06 1.55
CA ILE A 226 -12.61 -2.93 2.11
C ILE A 226 -13.18 -3.80 3.22
N ARG A 227 -12.98 -5.11 3.12
CA ARG A 227 -13.51 -6.10 4.08
C ARG A 227 -12.44 -6.74 4.95
N HIS A 228 -11.22 -6.83 4.45
CA HIS A 228 -10.11 -7.47 5.12
C HIS A 228 -8.78 -6.86 4.72
N THR A 229 -7.85 -6.80 5.66
CA THR A 229 -6.44 -6.51 5.39
C THR A 229 -5.54 -7.42 6.21
N ALA A 230 -4.44 -7.87 5.63
CA ALA A 230 -3.44 -8.66 6.31
C ALA A 230 -2.04 -8.33 5.78
N VAL A 231 -1.01 -8.74 6.53
CA VAL A 231 0.40 -8.56 6.16
C VAL A 231 1.14 -9.87 6.40
N ILE A 232 1.83 -10.36 5.39
CA ILE A 232 2.72 -11.53 5.47
C ILE A 232 4.18 -11.01 5.48
N PRO A 233 5.00 -11.36 6.49
CA PRO A 233 6.38 -10.87 6.60
C PRO A 233 7.38 -11.64 5.71
N ILE A 234 6.97 -11.94 4.48
CA ILE A 234 7.70 -12.68 3.44
C ILE A 234 7.47 -11.94 2.12
N ALA A 235 8.54 -11.64 1.40
CA ALA A 235 8.48 -11.02 0.08
C ALA A 235 9.83 -11.21 -0.67
N GLY A 236 10.22 -10.24 -1.50
CA GLY A 236 11.38 -10.36 -2.37
C GLY A 236 12.74 -10.51 -1.67
N ASP A 237 12.90 -10.08 -0.42
CA ASP A 237 14.14 -10.24 0.35
C ASP A 237 14.45 -11.71 0.65
N GLN A 238 13.42 -12.53 0.85
CA GLN A 238 13.58 -13.96 1.07
C GLN A 238 14.02 -14.68 -0.21
N VAL A 239 13.47 -14.29 -1.36
CA VAL A 239 13.94 -14.78 -2.68
C VAL A 239 15.43 -14.48 -2.85
N THR A 240 15.85 -13.26 -2.53
CA THR A 240 17.27 -12.87 -2.62
C THR A 240 18.16 -13.68 -1.68
N ASN A 241 17.69 -13.95 -0.46
CA ASN A 241 18.42 -14.77 0.50
C ASN A 241 18.55 -16.22 0.03
N ASP A 242 17.49 -16.81 -0.53
CA ASP A 242 17.51 -18.17 -1.06
C ASP A 242 18.48 -18.28 -2.24
N ILE A 243 18.45 -17.32 -3.17
CA ILE A 243 19.43 -17.24 -4.27
C ILE A 243 20.85 -17.12 -3.73
N ALA A 244 21.10 -16.22 -2.77
CA ALA A 244 22.42 -16.03 -2.18
C ALA A 244 22.97 -17.32 -1.55
N MET A 245 22.11 -18.06 -0.84
CA MET A 245 22.47 -19.32 -0.17
C MET A 245 22.68 -20.45 -1.18
N ALA A 246 21.72 -20.68 -2.08
CA ALA A 246 21.79 -21.76 -3.07
C ALA A 246 22.96 -21.55 -4.04
N LEU A 247 23.13 -20.33 -4.53
CA LEU A 247 24.16 -19.99 -5.51
C LEU A 247 25.48 -19.55 -4.88
N ARG A 248 25.59 -19.54 -3.55
CA ARG A 248 26.80 -19.15 -2.80
C ARG A 248 27.42 -17.86 -3.34
N THR A 249 26.58 -16.84 -3.51
CA THR A 249 26.93 -15.54 -4.08
C THR A 249 26.63 -14.44 -3.04
N PRO A 250 27.39 -13.32 -3.00
CA PRO A 250 27.07 -12.22 -2.10
C PRO A 250 25.63 -11.69 -2.30
N THR A 251 24.96 -11.27 -1.23
CA THR A 251 23.55 -10.83 -1.27
C THR A 251 23.28 -9.72 -2.29
N GLN A 252 24.22 -8.80 -2.47
CA GLN A 252 24.10 -7.74 -3.48
C GLN A 252 24.07 -8.32 -4.90
N ASN A 253 24.93 -9.30 -5.20
CA ASN A 253 24.94 -10.00 -6.48
C ASN A 253 23.71 -10.89 -6.65
N ALA A 254 23.22 -11.52 -5.57
CA ALA A 254 21.96 -12.26 -5.60
C ALA A 254 20.77 -11.37 -6.00
N GLU A 255 20.70 -10.14 -5.47
CA GLU A 255 19.65 -9.18 -5.85
C GLU A 255 19.75 -8.81 -7.32
N GLU A 256 20.95 -8.53 -7.82
CA GLU A 256 21.19 -8.22 -9.22
C GLU A 256 20.81 -9.39 -10.15
N ILE A 257 21.12 -10.63 -9.74
CA ILE A 257 20.76 -11.84 -10.46
C ILE A 257 19.24 -12.03 -10.44
N LYS A 258 18.59 -11.82 -9.28
CA LYS A 258 17.13 -11.90 -9.14
C LYS A 258 16.44 -10.96 -10.11
N ILE A 259 16.81 -9.67 -10.11
CA ILE A 259 16.19 -8.66 -10.96
C ILE A 259 16.40 -8.95 -12.45
N LYS A 260 17.57 -9.47 -12.84
CA LYS A 260 17.93 -9.65 -14.25
C LYS A 260 17.48 -10.96 -14.87
N TYR A 261 17.46 -12.05 -14.10
CA TYR A 261 17.39 -13.40 -14.66
C TYR A 261 16.37 -14.32 -13.99
N ALA A 262 15.84 -13.97 -12.82
CA ALA A 262 14.93 -14.87 -12.11
C ALA A 262 13.60 -15.03 -12.84
N CYS A 263 13.04 -16.23 -12.70
CA CYS A 263 11.73 -16.60 -13.19
C CYS A 263 11.04 -17.38 -12.07
N ALA A 264 9.79 -17.04 -11.80
CA ALA A 264 8.97 -17.69 -10.80
C ALA A 264 8.38 -19.02 -11.29
N LEU A 265 8.41 -19.30 -12.60
CA LEU A 265 7.92 -20.56 -13.18
C LEU A 265 9.03 -21.23 -13.99
N THR A 266 9.59 -22.32 -13.48
CA THR A 266 10.75 -23.03 -14.06
C THR A 266 10.51 -23.47 -15.50
N GLN A 267 9.26 -23.76 -15.87
CA GLN A 267 8.89 -24.16 -17.24
C GLN A 267 9.17 -23.08 -18.30
N LEU A 268 9.23 -21.80 -17.89
CA LEU A 268 9.53 -20.67 -18.78
C LEU A 268 11.05 -20.41 -18.90
N ALA A 269 11.86 -20.96 -17.99
CA ALA A 269 13.30 -20.75 -17.97
C ALA A 269 14.01 -21.72 -18.92
N GLY A 270 14.58 -21.19 -20.01
CA GLY A 270 15.34 -21.98 -20.97
C GLY A 270 16.58 -22.66 -20.35
N ALA A 271 16.72 -23.97 -20.56
CA ALA A 271 17.86 -24.76 -20.06
C ALA A 271 19.21 -24.32 -20.67
N ASP A 272 19.18 -23.80 -21.91
CA ASP A 272 20.36 -23.37 -22.66
C ASP A 272 20.83 -21.95 -22.29
N GLU A 273 20.02 -21.20 -21.54
CA GLU A 273 20.39 -19.87 -21.07
C GLU A 273 21.31 -19.99 -19.86
N THR A 274 22.54 -19.45 -19.98
CA THR A 274 23.53 -19.48 -18.90
C THR A 274 23.71 -18.09 -18.28
N ILE A 275 23.81 -18.07 -16.97
CA ILE A 275 24.04 -16.87 -16.16
C ILE A 275 25.40 -16.97 -15.47
N LYS A 276 26.11 -15.85 -15.44
CA LYS A 276 27.39 -15.74 -14.75
C LYS A 276 27.18 -15.31 -13.31
N VAL A 277 27.55 -16.16 -12.37
CA VAL A 277 27.31 -15.96 -10.94
C VAL A 277 28.62 -15.72 -10.21
N PRO A 278 28.83 -14.51 -9.64
CA PRO A 278 29.97 -14.23 -8.78
C PRO A 278 29.98 -15.14 -7.55
N SER A 279 31.13 -15.69 -7.21
CA SER A 279 31.27 -16.53 -6.02
C SER A 279 31.61 -15.69 -4.79
N VAL A 280 31.30 -16.19 -3.59
CA VAL A 280 31.81 -15.60 -2.34
C VAL A 280 33.33 -15.78 -2.19
N GLY A 281 34.00 -14.72 -1.71
CA GLY A 281 35.45 -14.67 -1.52
C GLY A 281 36.24 -14.54 -2.83
N ASP A 282 37.51 -14.94 -2.83
CA ASP A 282 38.39 -14.83 -4.00
C ASP A 282 38.19 -15.95 -5.05
N ARG A 283 37.01 -16.57 -5.08
CA ARG A 283 36.69 -17.66 -6.00
C ARG A 283 36.25 -17.09 -7.35
N ALA A 284 36.63 -17.78 -8.42
CA ALA A 284 36.19 -17.42 -9.76
C ALA A 284 34.64 -17.47 -9.87
N PRO A 285 34.04 -16.59 -10.70
CA PRO A 285 32.63 -16.70 -11.07
C PRO A 285 32.33 -18.06 -11.71
N ARG A 286 31.10 -18.54 -11.54
CA ARG A 286 30.62 -19.81 -12.06
C ARG A 286 29.50 -19.56 -13.05
N ASP A 287 29.43 -20.36 -14.09
CA ASP A 287 28.30 -20.35 -15.02
C ASP A 287 27.25 -21.35 -14.53
N LEU A 288 26.00 -20.93 -14.46
CA LEU A 288 24.85 -21.74 -14.08
C LEU A 288 23.75 -21.58 -15.11
N SER A 289 22.89 -22.57 -15.30
CA SER A 289 21.70 -22.40 -16.14
C SER A 289 20.70 -21.48 -15.45
N ARG A 290 19.92 -20.74 -16.25
CA ARG A 290 18.80 -19.95 -15.77
C ARG A 290 17.71 -20.83 -15.14
N GLN A 291 17.54 -22.05 -15.66
CA GLN A 291 16.67 -23.05 -15.07
C GLN A 291 17.06 -23.39 -13.62
N ALA A 292 18.36 -23.55 -13.33
CA ALA A 292 18.82 -23.80 -11.96
C ALA A 292 18.55 -22.62 -11.00
N LEU A 293 18.46 -21.39 -11.52
CA LEU A 293 18.00 -20.24 -10.74
C LEU A 293 16.49 -20.33 -10.49
N ALA A 294 15.68 -20.68 -11.50
CA ALA A 294 14.24 -20.82 -11.36
C ALA A 294 13.85 -21.92 -10.35
N GLU A 295 14.59 -23.04 -10.31
CA GLU A 295 14.42 -24.11 -9.31
C GLU A 295 14.62 -23.65 -7.85
N VAL A 296 15.29 -22.53 -7.63
CA VAL A 296 15.44 -21.90 -6.30
C VAL A 296 14.32 -20.90 -6.03
N VAL A 297 13.83 -20.22 -7.08
CA VAL A 297 12.90 -19.10 -6.98
C VAL A 297 11.45 -19.56 -6.89
N GLU A 298 11.05 -20.52 -7.73
CA GLU A 298 9.67 -21.03 -7.81
C GLU A 298 9.15 -21.52 -6.44
N PRO A 299 9.86 -22.36 -5.66
CA PRO A 299 9.36 -22.82 -4.35
C PRO A 299 9.10 -21.69 -3.36
N ARG A 300 9.84 -20.57 -3.46
CA ARG A 300 9.63 -19.40 -2.59
C ARG A 300 8.36 -18.65 -2.96
N TYR A 301 8.04 -18.52 -4.25
CA TYR A 301 6.77 -17.95 -4.69
C TYR A 301 5.59 -18.88 -4.41
N GLU A 302 5.78 -20.19 -4.57
CA GLU A 302 4.78 -21.19 -4.18
C GLU A 302 4.41 -21.06 -2.70
N GLU A 303 5.42 -20.99 -1.82
CA GLU A 303 5.21 -20.77 -0.38
C GLU A 303 4.47 -19.45 -0.12
N LEU A 304 4.89 -18.35 -0.76
CA LEU A 304 4.27 -17.04 -0.58
C LEU A 304 2.78 -17.07 -0.98
N PHE A 305 2.47 -17.59 -2.17
CA PHE A 305 1.09 -17.66 -2.66
C PHE A 305 0.23 -18.61 -1.86
N THR A 306 0.79 -19.73 -1.38
CA THR A 306 0.10 -20.64 -0.45
C THR A 306 -0.26 -19.93 0.87
N LEU A 307 0.61 -19.07 1.38
CA LEU A 307 0.33 -18.27 2.59
C LEU A 307 -0.76 -17.22 2.33
N VAL A 308 -0.75 -16.56 1.16
CA VAL A 308 -1.82 -15.65 0.74
C VAL A 308 -3.16 -16.39 0.66
N GLN A 309 -3.20 -17.55 0.01
CA GLN A 309 -4.42 -18.37 -0.10
C GLN A 309 -4.90 -18.83 1.27
N SER A 310 -3.98 -19.25 2.14
CA SER A 310 -4.30 -19.65 3.52
C SER A 310 -4.92 -18.49 4.31
N GLU A 311 -4.45 -17.26 4.10
CA GLU A 311 -5.00 -16.07 4.72
C GLU A 311 -6.40 -15.73 4.19
N LEU A 312 -6.64 -15.86 2.89
CA LEU A 312 -7.97 -15.70 2.28
C LEU A 312 -8.97 -16.73 2.81
N ARG A 313 -8.55 -18.00 2.95
CA ARG A 313 -9.34 -19.06 3.58
C ARG A 313 -9.66 -18.77 5.03
N ARG A 314 -8.64 -18.41 5.81
CA ARG A 314 -8.77 -18.12 7.24
C ARG A 314 -9.71 -16.94 7.50
N SER A 315 -9.66 -15.92 6.65
CA SER A 315 -10.51 -14.74 6.74
C SER A 315 -11.93 -14.94 6.18
N GLY A 316 -12.15 -16.00 5.39
CA GLY A 316 -13.44 -16.36 4.82
C GLY A 316 -13.80 -15.61 3.53
N PHE A 317 -12.81 -15.03 2.85
CA PHE A 317 -13.02 -14.21 1.65
C PHE A 317 -12.59 -14.89 0.33
N GLU A 318 -12.02 -16.10 0.37
CA GLU A 318 -11.58 -16.82 -0.85
C GLU A 318 -12.72 -16.94 -1.89
N ASP A 319 -13.94 -17.28 -1.45
CA ASP A 319 -15.10 -17.42 -2.33
C ASP A 319 -15.82 -16.08 -2.64
N LEU A 320 -15.35 -14.96 -2.08
CA LEU A 320 -15.97 -13.65 -2.20
C LEU A 320 -15.19 -12.68 -3.10
N ILE A 321 -14.24 -13.19 -3.88
CA ILE A 321 -13.41 -12.40 -4.81
C ILE A 321 -13.56 -12.85 -6.27
N PRO A 322 -14.76 -12.83 -6.87
CA PRO A 322 -14.97 -13.30 -8.23
C PRO A 322 -14.25 -12.48 -9.32
N ALA A 323 -13.79 -11.25 -9.04
CA ALA A 323 -12.91 -10.51 -9.95
C ALA A 323 -11.45 -11.03 -9.92
N GLY A 324 -11.12 -11.95 -9.01
CA GLY A 324 -9.81 -12.57 -8.90
C GLY A 324 -8.83 -11.77 -8.04
N ILE A 325 -7.54 -11.94 -8.36
CA ILE A 325 -6.43 -11.34 -7.62
C ILE A 325 -5.68 -10.34 -8.49
N VAL A 326 -5.38 -9.19 -7.91
CA VAL A 326 -4.60 -8.12 -8.51
C VAL A 326 -3.27 -8.04 -7.77
N ILE A 327 -2.18 -8.38 -8.46
CA ILE A 327 -0.84 -8.35 -7.89
C ILE A 327 -0.12 -7.06 -8.30
N THR A 328 0.59 -6.44 -7.36
CA THR A 328 1.44 -5.27 -7.59
C THR A 328 2.72 -5.36 -6.76
N GLY A 329 3.55 -4.31 -6.80
CA GLY A 329 4.76 -4.20 -6.02
C GLY A 329 6.02 -4.54 -6.83
N GLY A 330 7.18 -4.42 -6.20
CA GLY A 330 8.45 -4.64 -6.92
C GLY A 330 8.71 -6.09 -7.26
N SER A 331 8.36 -7.00 -6.36
CA SER A 331 8.61 -8.43 -6.55
C SER A 331 7.60 -9.06 -7.51
N SER A 332 6.45 -8.42 -7.77
CA SER A 332 5.47 -8.92 -8.74
C SER A 332 5.89 -8.78 -10.20
N THR A 333 7.00 -8.08 -10.47
CA THR A 333 7.52 -7.84 -11.83
C THR A 333 8.29 -9.03 -12.41
N MET A 334 8.51 -10.08 -11.62
CA MET A 334 9.26 -11.25 -12.04
C MET A 334 8.48 -12.08 -13.07
N GLU A 335 9.19 -12.60 -14.07
CA GLU A 335 8.60 -13.45 -15.12
C GLU A 335 8.00 -14.73 -14.52
N GLY A 336 6.82 -15.16 -14.99
CA GLY A 336 6.14 -16.37 -14.52
C GLY A 336 5.31 -16.19 -13.24
N VAL A 337 5.33 -15.00 -12.60
CA VAL A 337 4.61 -14.75 -11.33
C VAL A 337 3.10 -14.86 -11.50
N VAL A 338 2.55 -14.35 -12.61
CA VAL A 338 1.11 -14.37 -12.85
C VAL A 338 0.65 -15.79 -13.11
N GLU A 339 1.36 -16.52 -13.97
CA GLU A 339 1.07 -17.90 -14.33
C GLU A 339 1.11 -18.82 -13.10
N LEU A 340 2.16 -18.73 -12.29
CA LEU A 340 2.26 -19.50 -11.04
C LEU A 340 1.15 -19.13 -10.05
N ALA A 341 0.80 -17.86 -9.95
CA ALA A 341 -0.28 -17.41 -9.08
C ALA A 341 -1.64 -17.99 -9.53
N GLU A 342 -1.93 -18.02 -10.84
CA GLU A 342 -3.16 -18.63 -11.37
C GLU A 342 -3.21 -20.14 -11.09
N GLU A 343 -2.08 -20.84 -11.20
CA GLU A 343 -1.97 -22.26 -10.86
C GLU A 343 -2.31 -22.54 -9.40
N ILE A 344 -1.87 -21.68 -8.48
CA ILE A 344 -2.06 -21.88 -7.02
C ILE A 344 -3.43 -21.40 -6.56
N PHE A 345 -3.86 -20.22 -7.00
CA PHE A 345 -5.10 -19.62 -6.54
C PHE A 345 -6.34 -20.18 -7.23
N HIS A 346 -6.20 -20.80 -8.41
CA HIS A 346 -7.30 -21.30 -9.24
C HIS A 346 -8.34 -20.23 -9.58
N MET A 347 -7.89 -19.00 -9.81
CA MET A 347 -8.70 -17.84 -10.15
C MET A 347 -7.90 -16.88 -11.03
N PRO A 348 -8.56 -15.96 -11.78
CA PRO A 348 -7.86 -15.01 -12.62
C PRO A 348 -6.89 -14.15 -11.80
N VAL A 349 -5.67 -13.99 -12.31
CA VAL A 349 -4.67 -13.11 -11.71
C VAL A 349 -4.21 -12.11 -12.75
N ARG A 350 -4.07 -10.84 -12.35
CA ARG A 350 -3.44 -9.82 -13.20
C ARG A 350 -2.38 -9.04 -12.46
N LEU A 351 -1.29 -8.73 -13.17
CA LEU A 351 -0.32 -7.73 -12.75
C LEU A 351 -0.91 -6.33 -12.98
N ALA A 352 -0.74 -5.43 -12.01
CA ALA A 352 -1.28 -4.09 -12.10
C ALA A 352 -0.23 -2.99 -12.01
N CYS A 353 -0.41 -1.97 -12.85
CA CYS A 353 0.35 -0.73 -12.80
C CYS A 353 -0.57 0.41 -12.37
N PRO A 354 -0.01 1.52 -11.85
CA PRO A 354 -0.79 2.73 -11.56
C PRO A 354 -1.67 3.19 -12.74
N GLN A 355 -2.91 3.54 -12.44
CA GLN A 355 -3.89 4.07 -13.37
C GLN A 355 -4.34 5.46 -12.93
N ARG A 356 -5.08 6.17 -13.80
CA ARG A 356 -5.67 7.49 -13.51
C ARG A 356 -4.63 8.59 -13.18
N VAL A 357 -3.40 8.38 -13.63
CA VAL A 357 -2.29 9.34 -13.54
C VAL A 357 -1.62 9.51 -14.90
N SER A 358 -1.01 10.68 -15.11
CA SER A 358 -0.29 11.04 -16.33
C SER A 358 1.14 11.50 -16.00
N GLY A 359 1.92 11.86 -17.03
CA GLY A 359 3.28 12.35 -16.86
C GLY A 359 4.31 11.25 -17.12
N MET A 360 5.19 10.98 -16.17
CA MET A 360 6.32 10.08 -16.33
C MET A 360 5.90 8.63 -16.61
N THR A 361 6.10 8.15 -17.84
CA THR A 361 5.74 6.78 -18.26
C THR A 361 6.44 5.69 -17.44
N GLU A 362 7.65 5.96 -16.96
CA GLU A 362 8.41 5.06 -16.07
C GLU A 362 7.70 4.80 -14.74
N VAL A 363 6.88 5.76 -14.29
CA VAL A 363 6.09 5.66 -13.07
C VAL A 363 4.74 5.01 -13.35
N VAL A 364 4.03 5.51 -14.36
CA VAL A 364 2.66 5.08 -14.67
C VAL A 364 2.57 3.61 -15.06
N ASN A 365 3.56 3.09 -15.80
CA ASN A 365 3.51 1.72 -16.32
C ASN A 365 4.29 0.71 -15.47
N ASN A 366 4.56 1.01 -14.20
CA ASN A 366 5.41 0.17 -13.36
C ASN A 366 4.76 -0.15 -12.00
N PRO A 367 4.48 -1.43 -11.70
CA PRO A 367 3.83 -1.87 -10.44
C PRO A 367 4.56 -1.43 -9.18
N ILE A 368 5.88 -1.25 -9.29
CA ILE A 368 6.77 -0.74 -8.25
C ILE A 368 6.28 0.56 -7.60
N TYR A 369 5.55 1.40 -8.34
CA TYR A 369 5.15 2.73 -7.88
C TYR A 369 3.67 2.82 -7.50
N ALA A 370 2.96 1.69 -7.42
CA ALA A 370 1.56 1.63 -7.02
C ALA A 370 1.29 2.33 -5.69
N THR A 371 2.10 2.04 -4.66
CA THR A 371 1.98 2.66 -3.34
C THR A 371 2.18 4.17 -3.42
N GLY A 372 3.28 4.62 -4.02
CA GLY A 372 3.61 6.05 -4.14
C GLY A 372 2.55 6.85 -4.90
N VAL A 373 2.04 6.30 -6.01
CA VAL A 373 0.93 6.92 -6.76
C VAL A 373 -0.37 6.88 -5.97
N GLY A 374 -0.63 5.79 -5.24
CA GLY A 374 -1.75 5.64 -4.34
C GLY A 374 -1.79 6.71 -3.25
N LEU A 375 -0.63 7.05 -2.69
CA LEU A 375 -0.46 8.14 -1.72
C LEU A 375 -0.79 9.50 -2.34
N LEU A 376 -0.40 9.75 -3.60
CA LEU A 376 -0.78 10.97 -4.32
C LEU A 376 -2.29 11.08 -4.49
N ILE A 377 -2.93 10.00 -4.98
CA ILE A 377 -4.38 9.95 -5.19
C ILE A 377 -5.09 10.17 -3.86
N HIS A 378 -4.60 9.57 -2.78
CA HIS A 378 -5.12 9.79 -1.44
C HIS A 378 -5.00 11.27 -1.03
N GLY A 379 -3.82 11.87 -1.13
CA GLY A 379 -3.58 13.26 -0.73
C GLY A 379 -4.44 14.26 -1.51
N PHE A 380 -4.57 14.10 -2.83
CA PHE A 380 -5.43 14.96 -3.64
C PHE A 380 -6.91 14.82 -3.27
N ARG A 381 -7.39 13.61 -2.96
CA ARG A 381 -8.75 13.43 -2.43
C ARG A 381 -8.92 14.18 -1.12
N GLN A 382 -7.95 14.10 -0.20
CA GLN A 382 -8.04 14.84 1.07
C GLN A 382 -8.16 16.36 0.85
N MET A 383 -7.43 16.91 -0.11
CA MET A 383 -7.52 18.33 -0.48
C MET A 383 -8.89 18.70 -1.06
N ASP A 384 -9.44 17.89 -1.98
CA ASP A 384 -10.77 18.10 -2.58
C ASP A 384 -11.86 18.21 -1.52
N LEU A 385 -11.67 17.46 -0.45
CA LEU A 385 -12.57 17.38 0.67
C LEU A 385 -12.40 18.55 1.67
N GLY A 386 -11.57 19.55 1.35
CA GLY A 386 -11.34 20.74 2.16
C GLY A 386 -10.45 20.51 3.38
N ARG A 387 -9.63 19.44 3.39
CA ARG A 387 -8.68 19.21 4.48
C ARG A 387 -7.40 20.00 4.22
N ALA A 388 -7.19 21.07 4.99
CA ALA A 388 -5.85 21.60 5.16
C ALA A 388 -4.98 20.55 5.89
N PRO A 389 -3.67 20.44 5.58
CA PRO A 389 -2.76 19.63 6.39
C PRO A 389 -2.84 20.09 7.84
N ALA A 390 -2.74 19.15 8.78
CA ALA A 390 -2.90 19.42 10.21
C ALA A 390 -1.81 20.37 10.74
N LEU A 391 -2.02 21.68 10.60
CA LEU A 391 -1.21 22.71 11.22
C LEU A 391 -1.44 22.65 12.74
N LYS A 392 -0.54 22.02 13.48
CA LYS A 392 -0.62 22.03 14.95
C LYS A 392 0.03 23.27 15.54
N GLY A 393 -0.80 24.30 15.68
CA GLY A 393 -0.73 25.31 16.75
C GLY A 393 -1.99 25.33 17.64
N GLU A 394 -3.08 24.71 17.19
CA GLU A 394 -4.29 24.46 17.97
C GLU A 394 -4.59 22.95 17.98
N GLU A 395 -5.51 22.50 18.83
CA GLU A 395 -5.83 21.10 19.11
C GLU A 395 -5.83 20.22 17.84
N ALA A 396 -5.37 18.97 17.99
CA ALA A 396 -5.38 18.00 16.89
C ALA A 396 -6.73 18.04 16.16
N PRO A 397 -6.77 18.10 14.80
CA PRO A 397 -8.03 18.09 14.08
C PRO A 397 -8.85 16.92 14.60
N THR A 398 -10.08 17.21 15.03
CA THR A 398 -10.93 16.20 15.64
C THR A 398 -11.17 15.09 14.63
N LEU A 399 -11.16 13.84 15.10
CA LEU A 399 -11.33 12.63 14.31
C LEU A 399 -12.55 12.69 13.36
N PHE A 400 -13.55 13.49 13.76
CA PHE A 400 -14.71 13.98 13.02
C PHE A 400 -14.40 14.52 11.61
N GLU A 401 -13.37 15.35 11.45
CA GLU A 401 -12.95 15.91 10.16
C GLU A 401 -12.33 14.83 9.26
N ARG A 402 -11.72 13.79 9.86
CA ARG A 402 -11.11 12.64 9.17
C ARG A 402 -12.13 11.62 8.67
N MET A 403 -13.36 11.64 9.18
CA MET A 403 -14.45 10.74 8.76
C MET A 403 -15.42 11.37 7.77
N LYS A 404 -15.82 12.64 7.98
CA LYS A 404 -16.79 13.36 7.13
C LYS A 404 -16.48 13.30 5.63
N ALA A 405 -15.20 13.21 5.29
CA ALA A 405 -14.77 13.28 3.91
C ALA A 405 -14.58 11.94 3.19
N TRP A 406 -14.41 10.85 3.94
CA TRP A 406 -14.43 9.53 3.33
C TRP A 406 -15.81 9.24 2.71
N PHE A 407 -16.87 9.80 3.30
CA PHE A 407 -18.26 9.73 2.81
C PHE A 407 -18.52 10.49 1.51
N THR A 408 -18.00 11.70 1.40
CA THR A 408 -18.29 12.57 0.24
C THR A 408 -17.31 12.37 -0.93
N GLY A 409 -16.26 11.56 -0.76
CA GLY A 409 -15.22 11.32 -1.77
C GLY A 409 -15.28 9.97 -2.48
N HIS A 410 -16.33 9.18 -2.22
CA HIS A 410 -16.54 7.89 -2.87
C HIS A 410 -17.44 7.95 -4.11
N PHE A 411 -17.86 9.15 -4.54
CA PHE A 411 -18.48 9.42 -5.84
C PHE A 411 -18.12 10.81 -6.37
#